data_AF-A0A2T4V0P4-F1
#
_entry.id   AF-A0A2T4V0P4-F1
#
_cell.length_a   1.000
_cell.length_b   1.000
_cell.length_c   1.000
_cell.angle_alpha   90.00
_cell.angle_beta   90.00
_cell.angle_gamma   90.00
#
_symmetry.space_group_name_H-M   'P 1'
#
loop_
_entity.id
_entity.type
_entity.pdbx_description
1 polymer ?
#
loop_
_entity_poly.entity_id
_entity_poly.type
_entity_poly.pdbx_seq_one_letter_code
_entity_poly.pdbx_strand_id
1 'polypeptide(L)'
;MTDEGRSGEYQRRVLALDHSGLLALWGHLRAGVSPPDWPGGVLLEFLILRAFQLEGAEVTWPYRVYQAGVLLEQIDGIIYFDGVSCLVESKDVTRPVDAIAIVKLKSQLLRRPRTTMGAVFNTGRFSATALSLARMLPPPDVFLWEGAEIDFALQGQRLLEGMRRKLRHAVETGFADLNLVEGRNAR
;
A
#
# COMPACT_ATOMS: atom_id res chain seq x y z
N MET A 1 17.15 -5.84 -21.21
CA MET A 1 16.06 -6.50 -20.48
C MET A 1 14.91 -5.50 -20.38
N THR A 2 13.73 -5.84 -20.87
CA THR A 2 12.57 -4.93 -20.82
C THR A 2 12.11 -4.76 -19.38
N ASP A 3 11.41 -3.65 -19.11
CA ASP A 3 10.96 -3.33 -17.76
C ASP A 3 9.90 -4.32 -17.21
N GLU A 4 9.14 -4.93 -18.11
CA GLU A 4 8.23 -6.05 -17.82
C GLU A 4 9.01 -7.31 -17.39
N GLY A 5 10.16 -7.58 -18.01
CA GLY A 5 11.04 -8.69 -17.62
C GLY A 5 11.59 -8.57 -16.20
N ARG A 6 11.86 -7.34 -15.74
CA ARG A 6 12.28 -7.07 -14.35
C ARG A 6 11.14 -7.28 -13.36
N SER A 7 9.94 -6.83 -13.68
CA SER A 7 8.75 -7.02 -12.83
C SER A 7 8.45 -8.51 -12.60
N GLY A 8 8.56 -9.34 -13.64
CA GLY A 8 8.39 -10.80 -13.52
C GLY A 8 9.47 -11.52 -12.71
N GLU A 9 10.69 -10.97 -12.63
CA GLU A 9 11.73 -11.50 -11.75
C GLU A 9 11.45 -11.18 -10.28
N TYR A 10 11.12 -9.92 -9.96
CA TYR A 10 10.75 -9.51 -8.61
C TYR A 10 9.53 -10.26 -8.08
N GLN A 11 8.53 -10.47 -8.94
CA GLN A 11 7.36 -11.29 -8.63
C GLN A 11 7.76 -12.70 -8.22
N ARG A 12 8.59 -13.40 -9.02
CA ARG A 12 9.04 -14.76 -8.70
C ARG A 12 9.81 -14.82 -7.38
N ARG A 13 10.64 -13.82 -7.10
CA ARG A 13 11.41 -13.74 -5.85
C ARG A 13 10.49 -13.64 -4.63
N VAL A 14 9.51 -12.74 -4.63
CA VAL A 14 8.59 -12.62 -3.47
C VAL A 14 7.61 -13.77 -3.35
N LEU A 15 7.21 -14.38 -4.46
CA LEU A 15 6.35 -15.57 -4.43
C LEU A 15 7.01 -16.77 -3.75
N ALA A 16 8.34 -16.85 -3.76
CA ALA A 16 9.09 -17.88 -3.04
C ALA A 16 9.15 -17.64 -1.53
N LEU A 17 8.73 -16.48 -1.04
CA LEU A 17 8.80 -16.13 0.37
C LEU A 17 7.51 -16.50 1.09
N ASP A 18 7.69 -17.05 2.28
CA ASP A 18 6.66 -17.16 3.31
C ASP A 18 6.64 -15.91 4.20
N HIS A 19 5.83 -15.96 5.26
CA HIS A 19 5.71 -14.85 6.18
C HIS A 19 7.04 -14.47 6.85
N SER A 20 7.85 -15.46 7.24
CA SER A 20 9.14 -15.22 7.89
C SER A 20 10.13 -14.52 6.94
N GLY A 21 10.13 -14.93 5.67
CA GLY A 21 10.92 -14.29 4.62
C GLY A 21 10.51 -12.84 4.38
N LEU A 22 9.21 -12.53 4.41
CA LEU A 22 8.74 -11.15 4.32
C LEU A 22 9.14 -10.30 5.52
N LEU A 23 9.09 -10.84 6.74
CA LEU A 23 9.55 -10.13 7.94
C LEU A 23 11.04 -9.78 7.87
N ALA A 24 11.86 -10.68 7.33
CA ALA A 24 13.28 -10.41 7.11
C ALA A 24 13.49 -9.26 6.10
N LEU A 25 12.76 -9.27 4.98
CA LEU A 25 12.81 -8.18 3.99
C LEU A 25 12.31 -6.86 4.57
N TRP A 26 11.25 -6.89 5.37
CA TRP A 26 10.73 -5.72 6.07
C TRP A 26 11.79 -5.14 7.02
N GLY A 27 12.50 -5.99 7.76
CA GLY A 27 13.61 -5.59 8.61
C GLY A 27 14.71 -4.85 7.84
N HIS A 28 15.05 -5.31 6.64
CA HIS A 28 16.01 -4.63 5.76
C HIS A 28 15.52 -3.25 5.31
N LEU A 29 14.27 -3.14 4.85
CA LEU A 29 13.64 -1.85 4.49
C LEU A 29 13.69 -0.86 5.67
N ARG A 30 13.33 -1.33 6.87
CA ARG A 30 13.34 -0.52 8.10
C ARG A 30 14.74 -0.08 8.51
N ALA A 31 15.76 -0.86 8.19
CA ALA A 31 17.16 -0.50 8.41
C ALA A 31 17.70 0.48 7.32
N GLY A 32 16.91 0.83 6.31
CA GLY A 32 17.36 1.62 5.17
C GLY A 32 18.33 0.85 4.26
N VAL A 33 18.35 -0.48 4.37
CA VAL A 33 19.22 -1.36 3.59
C VAL A 33 18.35 -2.02 2.52
N SER A 34 18.39 -1.51 1.29
CA SER A 34 17.84 -2.28 0.17
C SER A 34 18.79 -3.43 -0.14
N PRO A 35 18.33 -4.69 -0.18
CA PRO A 35 19.19 -5.78 -0.64
C PRO A 35 19.67 -5.47 -2.07
N PRO A 36 20.90 -5.86 -2.45
CA PRO A 36 21.57 -5.37 -3.67
C PRO A 36 20.76 -5.54 -4.97
N ASP A 37 19.89 -6.54 -5.01
CA ASP A 37 19.10 -6.87 -6.19
C ASP A 37 17.76 -6.12 -6.28
N TRP A 38 17.39 -5.33 -5.26
CA TRP A 38 16.15 -4.59 -5.22
C TRP A 38 16.40 -3.10 -5.45
N PRO A 39 15.90 -2.53 -6.57
CA PRO A 39 15.88 -1.09 -6.76
C PRO A 39 15.07 -0.41 -5.65
N GLY A 40 15.49 0.77 -5.23
CA GLY A 40 14.78 1.54 -4.20
C GLY A 40 13.31 1.77 -4.57
N GLY A 41 12.41 1.59 -3.62
CA GLY A 41 10.95 1.67 -3.81
C GLY A 41 10.29 0.35 -4.22
N VAL A 42 10.88 -0.40 -5.15
CA VAL A 42 10.27 -1.62 -5.73
C VAL A 42 10.05 -2.71 -4.68
N LEU A 43 10.97 -2.86 -3.72
CA LEU A 43 10.85 -3.87 -2.68
C LEU A 43 9.57 -3.70 -1.84
N LEU A 44 9.21 -2.46 -1.48
CA LEU A 44 8.01 -2.21 -0.68
C LEU A 44 6.74 -2.61 -1.45
N GLU A 45 6.66 -2.28 -2.75
CA GLU A 45 5.53 -2.61 -3.61
C GLU A 45 5.24 -4.12 -3.60
N PHE A 46 6.26 -4.93 -3.90
CA PHE A 46 6.13 -6.38 -3.96
C PHE A 46 5.93 -7.02 -2.59
N LEU A 47 6.57 -6.48 -1.54
CA LEU A 47 6.42 -6.97 -0.17
C LEU A 47 4.98 -6.82 0.32
N ILE A 48 4.38 -5.64 0.13
CA ILE A 48 3.01 -5.36 0.56
C ILE A 48 2.04 -6.31 -0.14
N LEU A 49 2.10 -6.41 -1.48
CA LEU A 49 1.22 -7.30 -2.22
C LEU A 49 1.38 -8.76 -1.79
N ARG A 50 2.61 -9.24 -1.61
CA ARG A 50 2.84 -10.61 -1.14
C ARG A 50 2.30 -10.83 0.27
N ALA A 51 2.43 -9.86 1.17
CA ALA A 51 1.92 -9.97 2.53
C ALA A 51 0.39 -10.10 2.54
N PHE A 52 -0.33 -9.27 1.77
CA PHE A 52 -1.78 -9.42 1.58
C PHE A 52 -2.15 -10.76 0.94
N GLN A 53 -1.38 -11.22 -0.05
CA GLN A 53 -1.62 -12.51 -0.68
C GLN A 53 -1.48 -13.68 0.30
N LEU A 54 -0.47 -13.65 1.19
CA LEU A 54 -0.29 -14.66 2.23
C LEU A 54 -1.43 -14.68 3.26
N GLU A 55 -2.10 -13.55 3.46
CA GLU A 55 -3.29 -13.44 4.32
C GLU A 55 -4.60 -13.83 3.60
N GLY A 56 -4.54 -14.21 2.32
CA GLY A 56 -5.69 -14.71 1.55
C GLY A 56 -6.32 -13.70 0.60
N ALA A 57 -5.69 -12.54 0.36
CA ALA A 57 -6.14 -11.61 -0.67
C ALA A 57 -5.75 -12.08 -2.07
N GLU A 58 -6.55 -11.72 -3.07
CA GLU A 58 -6.11 -11.76 -4.46
C GLU A 58 -5.33 -10.49 -4.78
N VAL A 59 -4.26 -10.59 -5.57
CA VAL A 59 -3.43 -9.43 -5.91
C VAL A 59 -3.13 -9.35 -7.39
N THR A 60 -3.10 -8.12 -7.91
CA THR A 60 -2.48 -7.78 -9.18
C THR A 60 -1.14 -7.12 -8.90
N TRP A 61 -0.07 -7.70 -9.45
CA TRP A 61 1.30 -7.19 -9.36
C TRP A 61 1.47 -5.87 -10.13
N PRO A 62 2.56 -5.11 -9.90
CA PRO A 62 2.74 -3.81 -10.54
C PRO A 62 2.57 -3.86 -12.06
N TYR A 63 1.85 -2.89 -12.62
CA TYR A 63 1.55 -2.83 -14.04
C TYR A 63 1.38 -1.40 -14.55
N ARG A 64 1.27 -1.27 -15.87
CA ARG A 64 1.13 0.02 -16.56
C ARG A 64 -0.17 0.08 -17.32
N VAL A 65 -0.81 1.25 -17.28
CA VAL A 65 -2.02 1.54 -18.05
C VAL A 65 -1.65 2.42 -19.22
N TYR A 66 -1.98 1.96 -20.43
CA TYR A 66 -1.78 2.70 -21.67
C TYR A 66 -3.12 3.07 -22.29
N GLN A 67 -3.22 4.26 -22.88
CA GLN A 67 -4.35 4.68 -23.72
C GLN A 67 -3.80 5.27 -25.01
N ALA A 68 -4.24 4.75 -26.16
CA ALA A 68 -3.77 5.17 -27.48
C ALA A 68 -2.22 5.18 -27.61
N GLY A 69 -1.56 4.18 -27.02
CA GLY A 69 -0.09 4.06 -27.03
C GLY A 69 0.66 4.97 -26.03
N VAL A 70 -0.06 5.82 -25.29
CA VAL A 70 0.53 6.72 -24.28
C VAL A 70 0.43 6.09 -22.90
N LEU A 71 1.55 6.06 -22.17
CA LEU A 71 1.57 5.65 -20.76
C LEU A 71 0.79 6.68 -19.93
N LEU A 72 -0.32 6.24 -19.32
CA LEU A 72 -1.14 7.10 -18.46
C LEU A 72 -0.80 6.93 -16.99
N GLU A 73 -0.69 5.69 -16.53
CA GLU A 73 -0.56 5.38 -15.11
C GLU A 73 0.45 4.24 -14.92
N GLN A 74 1.26 4.36 -13.87
CA GLN A 74 1.99 3.25 -13.26
C GLN A 74 1.26 2.92 -11.96
N ILE A 75 0.86 1.66 -11.82
CA ILE A 75 0.10 1.15 -10.68
C ILE A 75 0.99 0.15 -9.95
N ASP A 76 1.28 0.43 -8.68
CA ASP A 76 2.15 -0.40 -7.85
C ASP A 76 1.48 -1.73 -7.50
N GLY A 77 0.16 -1.80 -7.58
CA GLY A 77 -0.60 -3.04 -7.54
C GLY A 77 -2.07 -2.83 -7.20
N ILE A 78 -2.80 -3.94 -7.16
CA ILE A 78 -4.19 -3.97 -6.66
C ILE A 78 -4.32 -5.13 -5.67
N ILE A 79 -5.03 -4.88 -4.57
CA ILE A 79 -5.43 -5.89 -3.60
C ILE A 79 -6.95 -6.06 -3.69
N TYR A 80 -7.43 -7.30 -3.74
CA TYR A 80 -8.85 -7.64 -3.71
C TYR A 80 -9.16 -8.51 -2.49
N PHE A 81 -10.19 -8.13 -1.74
CA PHE A 81 -10.67 -8.86 -0.55
C PHE A 81 -12.12 -8.48 -0.28
N ASP A 82 -12.96 -9.41 0.17
CA ASP A 82 -14.34 -9.13 0.62
C ASP A 82 -15.19 -8.26 -0.35
N GLY A 83 -14.98 -8.40 -1.67
CA GLY A 83 -15.66 -7.60 -2.70
C GLY A 83 -15.13 -6.17 -2.86
N VAL A 84 -14.06 -5.82 -2.17
CA VAL A 84 -13.34 -4.54 -2.25
C VAL A 84 -12.16 -4.65 -3.21
N SER A 85 -11.98 -3.62 -4.04
CA SER A 85 -10.78 -3.43 -4.86
C SER A 85 -9.97 -2.24 -4.31
N CYS A 86 -8.70 -2.45 -4.01
CA CYS A 86 -7.82 -1.41 -3.45
C CYS A 86 -6.60 -1.18 -4.35
N LEU A 87 -6.49 0.00 -4.94
CA LEU A 87 -5.24 0.44 -5.60
C LEU A 87 -4.16 0.67 -4.53
N VAL A 88 -2.95 0.23 -4.83
CA VAL A 88 -1.78 0.38 -3.97
C VAL A 88 -0.89 1.49 -4.52
N GLU A 89 -0.44 2.37 -3.63
CA GLU A 89 0.70 3.26 -3.86
C GLU A 89 1.71 3.04 -2.74
N SER A 90 2.95 2.73 -3.07
CA SER A 90 4.03 2.49 -2.11
C SER A 90 5.06 3.62 -2.16
N LYS A 91 5.57 3.99 -0.99
CA LYS A 91 6.61 5.01 -0.83
C LYS A 91 7.64 4.53 0.17
N ASP A 92 8.85 4.26 -0.30
CA ASP A 92 9.98 3.96 0.57
C ASP A 92 10.93 5.16 0.59
N VAL A 93 10.69 6.09 1.51
CA VAL A 93 11.41 7.36 1.58
C VAL A 93 11.79 7.71 3.02
N THR A 94 12.97 8.30 3.20
CA THR A 94 13.46 8.73 4.52
C THR A 94 12.76 9.98 5.03
N ARG A 95 12.27 10.83 4.12
CA ARG A 95 11.51 12.04 4.45
C ARG A 95 10.02 11.72 4.61
N PRO A 96 9.27 12.45 5.45
CA PRO A 96 7.83 12.28 5.55
C PRO A 96 7.15 12.39 4.18
N VAL A 97 6.22 11.47 3.90
CA VAL A 97 5.47 11.46 2.63
C VAL A 97 4.54 12.66 2.60
N ASP A 98 4.64 13.42 1.52
CA ASP A 98 3.81 14.60 1.28
C ASP A 98 2.43 14.23 0.70
N ALA A 99 1.58 15.24 0.56
CA ALA A 99 0.22 15.06 0.07
C ALA A 99 0.13 14.61 -1.40
N ILE A 100 1.21 14.67 -2.19
CA ILE A 100 1.19 14.38 -3.62
C ILE A 100 0.82 12.91 -3.86
N ALA A 101 1.30 11.99 -3.03
CA ALA A 101 0.95 10.57 -3.13
C ALA A 101 -0.57 10.35 -3.02
N ILE A 102 -1.21 11.08 -2.10
CA ILE A 102 -2.67 11.01 -1.88
C ILE A 102 -3.42 11.61 -3.07
N VAL A 103 -2.99 12.77 -3.56
CA VAL A 103 -3.63 13.46 -4.70
C VAL A 103 -3.49 12.65 -5.98
N LYS A 104 -2.31 12.04 -6.22
CA LYS A 104 -2.07 11.13 -7.35
C LYS A 104 -3.05 9.95 -7.29
N LEU A 105 -3.13 9.28 -6.14
CA LEU A 105 -3.98 8.11 -5.98
C LEU A 105 -5.47 8.46 -6.13
N LYS A 106 -5.93 9.56 -5.52
CA LYS A 106 -7.27 10.12 -5.72
C LYS A 106 -7.58 10.34 -7.21
N SER A 107 -6.65 10.91 -7.95
CA SER A 107 -6.82 11.16 -9.39
C SER A 107 -6.96 9.87 -10.20
N GLN A 108 -6.25 8.80 -9.80
CA GLN A 108 -6.40 7.48 -10.41
C GLN A 108 -7.76 6.85 -10.06
N LEU A 109 -8.23 6.99 -8.81
CA LEU A 109 -9.53 6.48 -8.36
C LEU A 109 -10.70 7.11 -9.13
N LEU A 110 -10.61 8.39 -9.55
CA LEU A 110 -11.62 9.04 -10.39
C LEU A 110 -11.86 8.32 -11.74
N ARG A 111 -10.92 7.48 -12.18
CA ARG A 111 -11.01 6.69 -13.42
C ARG A 111 -11.42 5.23 -13.17
N ARG A 112 -11.87 4.90 -11.96
CA ARG A 112 -12.24 3.53 -11.55
C ARG A 112 -13.70 3.48 -11.05
N PRO A 113 -14.32 2.29 -10.97
CA PRO A 113 -15.63 2.14 -10.36
C PRO A 113 -15.64 2.67 -8.91
N ARG A 114 -16.77 3.22 -8.46
CA ARG A 114 -16.91 3.85 -7.14
C ARG A 114 -16.66 2.93 -5.93
N THR A 115 -16.65 1.62 -6.16
CA THR A 115 -16.31 0.60 -5.15
C THR A 115 -14.80 0.41 -4.98
N THR A 116 -13.99 1.10 -5.78
CA THR A 116 -12.54 1.05 -5.71
C THR A 116 -12.02 2.08 -4.73
N MET A 117 -11.19 1.65 -3.80
CA MET A 117 -10.47 2.49 -2.85
C MET A 117 -8.97 2.49 -3.14
N GLY A 118 -8.24 3.32 -2.42
CA GLY A 118 -6.78 3.40 -2.47
C GLY A 118 -6.16 3.19 -1.10
N ALA A 119 -4.92 2.71 -1.08
CA ALA A 119 -4.09 2.69 0.10
C ALA A 119 -2.67 3.16 -0.24
N VAL A 120 -2.16 4.09 0.58
CA VAL A 120 -0.78 4.56 0.50
C VAL A 120 0.02 3.90 1.62
N PHE A 121 1.00 3.08 1.26
CA PHE A 121 1.90 2.40 2.17
C PHE A 121 3.26 3.10 2.19
N ASN A 122 3.79 3.34 3.38
CA ASN A 122 5.08 3.99 3.53
C ASN A 122 5.91 3.38 4.67
N THR A 123 7.22 3.18 4.45
CA THR A 123 8.14 2.68 5.48
C THR A 123 8.34 3.68 6.62
N GLY A 124 8.13 4.97 6.37
CA GLY A 124 8.26 6.06 7.34
C GLY A 124 6.91 6.57 7.88
N ARG A 125 6.78 7.90 7.89
CA ARG A 125 5.58 8.63 8.35
C ARG A 125 5.02 9.54 7.25
N PHE A 126 3.78 9.97 7.40
CA PHE A 126 3.20 11.05 6.59
C PHE A 126 3.50 12.43 7.19
N SER A 127 3.60 13.43 6.33
CA SER A 127 3.65 14.83 6.78
C SER A 127 2.33 15.26 7.42
N ALA A 128 2.38 16.23 8.34
CA ALA A 128 1.17 16.79 8.96
C ALA A 128 0.17 17.34 7.92
N THR A 129 0.68 17.89 6.82
CA THR A 129 -0.13 18.37 5.70
C THR A 129 -0.82 17.22 4.96
N ALA A 130 -0.13 16.10 4.73
CA ALA A 130 -0.73 14.91 4.12
C ALA A 130 -1.84 14.32 4.99
N LEU A 131 -1.60 14.21 6.30
CA LEU A 131 -2.61 13.75 7.27
C LEU A 131 -3.83 14.68 7.29
N SER A 132 -3.60 15.99 7.35
CA SER A 132 -4.68 16.99 7.31
C SER A 132 -5.50 16.88 6.02
N LEU A 133 -4.83 16.74 4.87
CA LEU A 133 -5.51 16.59 3.59
C LEU A 133 -6.35 15.32 3.52
N ALA A 134 -5.82 14.17 3.97
CA ALA A 134 -6.55 12.90 3.98
C ALA A 134 -7.86 12.97 4.79
N ARG A 135 -7.86 13.72 5.89
CA ARG A 135 -9.05 13.95 6.73
C ARG A 135 -10.09 14.87 6.10
N MET A 136 -9.66 15.79 5.22
CA MET A 136 -10.53 16.81 4.62
C MET A 136 -11.15 16.38 3.28
N LEU A 137 -10.58 15.40 2.58
CA LEU A 137 -11.00 15.04 1.22
C LEU A 137 -12.10 13.95 1.19
N PRO A 138 -13.35 14.29 0.85
CA PRO A 138 -14.35 13.27 0.56
C PRO A 138 -14.16 12.63 -0.84
N PRO A 139 -14.62 11.39 -1.05
CA PRO A 139 -14.99 10.43 0.01
C PRO A 139 -13.73 9.92 0.75
N PRO A 140 -13.84 9.34 1.96
CA PRO A 140 -12.69 8.79 2.72
C PRO A 140 -12.20 7.45 2.12
N ASP A 141 -11.78 7.49 0.85
CA ASP A 141 -11.46 6.32 0.02
C ASP A 141 -9.95 6.09 -0.17
N VAL A 142 -9.10 6.83 0.55
CA VAL A 142 -7.64 6.62 0.57
C VAL A 142 -7.16 6.37 2.00
N PHE A 143 -6.70 5.15 2.26
CA PHE A 143 -6.17 4.75 3.57
C PHE A 143 -4.67 4.93 3.65
N LEU A 144 -4.22 5.53 4.74
CA LEU A 144 -2.80 5.76 5.01
C LEU A 144 -2.27 4.66 5.91
N TRP A 145 -1.12 4.10 5.54
CA TRP A 145 -0.40 3.07 6.29
C TRP A 145 1.02 3.53 6.57
N GLU A 146 1.27 3.94 7.81
CA GLU A 146 2.63 4.28 8.25
C GLU A 146 3.45 3.03 8.59
N GLY A 147 4.77 3.17 8.59
CA GLY A 147 5.68 2.05 8.83
C GLY A 147 5.44 1.37 10.17
N ALA A 148 5.03 2.09 11.20
CA ALA A 148 4.69 1.50 12.49
C ALA A 148 3.42 0.62 12.42
N GLU A 149 2.43 1.00 11.60
CA GLU A 149 1.22 0.21 11.40
C GLU A 149 1.50 -1.02 10.53
N ILE A 150 2.32 -0.85 9.49
CA ILE A 150 2.76 -1.95 8.61
C ILE A 150 3.56 -2.96 9.44
N ASP A 151 4.49 -2.51 10.28
CA ASP A 151 5.25 -3.37 11.18
C ASP A 151 4.33 -4.16 12.11
N PHE A 152 3.45 -3.44 12.82
CA PHE A 152 2.48 -4.07 13.72
C PHE A 152 1.59 -5.10 13.01
N ALA A 153 1.11 -4.78 11.80
CA ALA A 153 0.25 -5.66 11.03
C ALA A 153 1.02 -6.87 10.47
N LEU A 154 2.23 -6.67 9.95
CA LEU A 154 3.07 -7.75 9.46
C LEU A 154 3.39 -8.74 10.58
N GLN A 155 3.89 -8.28 11.73
CA GLN A 155 4.25 -9.15 12.86
C GLN A 155 3.10 -10.06 13.32
N GLY A 156 1.85 -9.61 13.14
CA GLY A 156 0.66 -10.37 13.51
C GLY A 156 -0.05 -11.09 12.36
N GLN A 157 0.40 -10.94 11.11
CA GLN A 157 -0.36 -11.33 9.90
C GLN A 157 -1.78 -10.73 9.88
N ARG A 158 -1.86 -9.40 10.06
CA ARG A 158 -3.12 -8.64 10.23
C ARG A 158 -3.27 -7.48 9.26
N LEU A 159 -2.63 -7.50 8.09
CA LEU A 159 -2.81 -6.46 7.08
C LEU A 159 -4.25 -6.40 6.55
N LEU A 160 -4.85 -7.55 6.19
CA LEU A 160 -6.25 -7.63 5.77
C LEU A 160 -7.19 -7.21 6.89
N GLU A 161 -6.96 -7.69 8.11
CA GLU A 161 -7.73 -7.27 9.27
C GLU A 161 -7.63 -5.75 9.51
N GLY A 162 -6.44 -5.18 9.36
CA GLY A 162 -6.22 -3.75 9.46
C GLY A 162 -6.95 -2.97 8.36
N MET A 163 -6.96 -3.46 7.12
CA MET A 163 -7.74 -2.87 6.03
C MET A 163 -9.24 -2.90 6.32
N ARG A 164 -9.77 -4.03 6.81
CA ARG A 164 -11.17 -4.15 7.24
C ARG A 164 -11.53 -3.14 8.32
N ARG A 165 -10.64 -2.96 9.31
CA ARG A 165 -10.84 -1.98 10.38
C ARG A 165 -10.84 -0.54 9.87
N LYS A 166 -9.87 -0.17 9.00
CA LYS A 166 -9.83 1.17 8.38
C LYS A 166 -11.06 1.42 7.51
N LEU A 167 -11.48 0.43 6.73
CA LEU A 167 -12.69 0.51 5.92
C LEU A 167 -13.95 0.68 6.77
N ARG A 168 -14.13 -0.16 7.79
CA ARG A 168 -15.27 -0.05 8.71
C ARG A 168 -15.33 1.34 9.34
N HIS A 169 -14.20 1.82 9.84
CA HIS A 169 -14.12 3.15 10.43
C HIS A 169 -14.53 4.24 9.42
N ALA A 170 -14.02 4.20 8.19
CA ALA A 170 -14.36 5.15 7.15
C ALA A 170 -15.85 5.14 6.77
N VAL A 171 -16.48 3.96 6.76
CA VAL A 171 -17.92 3.81 6.53
C VAL A 171 -18.73 4.36 7.70
N GLU A 172 -18.33 4.05 8.94
CA GLU A 172 -19.08 4.42 10.16
C GLU A 172 -18.94 5.90 10.53
N THR A 173 -17.78 6.51 10.28
CA THR A 173 -17.47 7.88 10.75
C THR A 173 -17.36 8.90 9.62
N GLY A 174 -17.17 8.45 8.38
CA GLY A 174 -16.87 9.33 7.25
C GLY A 174 -15.41 9.79 7.17
N PHE A 175 -14.50 9.25 8.00
CA PHE A 175 -13.08 9.62 8.03
C PHE A 175 -12.15 8.44 7.72
N ALA A 176 -11.12 8.66 6.91
CA ALA A 176 -10.15 7.62 6.55
C ALA A 176 -9.05 7.39 7.60
N ASP A 177 -9.05 8.16 8.68
CA ASP A 177 -7.95 8.23 9.65
C ASP A 177 -8.20 7.32 10.85
N LEU A 178 -7.67 6.10 10.77
CA LEU A 178 -7.61 5.16 11.89
C LEU A 178 -6.18 4.65 12.03
N ASN A 179 -5.54 4.90 13.17
CA ASN A 179 -4.24 4.33 13.51
C ASN A 179 -4.41 2.95 14.19
N LEU A 180 -3.82 1.92 13.60
CA LEU A 180 -3.97 0.54 14.07
C LEU A 180 -3.18 0.21 15.34
N VAL A 181 -2.10 0.94 15.62
CA VAL A 181 -1.22 0.75 16.79
C VAL A 181 -1.83 1.38 18.04
N GLU A 182 -2.45 2.55 17.89
CA GLU A 182 -3.06 3.31 19.00
C GLU A 182 -4.52 2.88 19.28
N GLY A 183 -5.12 2.10 18.38
CA GLY A 183 -6.54 1.74 18.35
C GLY A 183 -7.04 0.74 19.41
N ARG A 184 -6.57 0.81 20.67
CA ARG A 184 -7.31 0.26 21.83
C ARG A 184 -8.30 1.25 22.45
N ASN A 185 -8.29 2.53 22.03
CA ASN A 185 -9.10 3.57 22.67
C ASN A 185 -10.08 4.24 21.69
N ALA A 186 -11.18 3.56 21.39
CA ALA A 186 -12.45 4.19 21.02
C ALA A 186 -13.55 3.15 21.27
N ARG A 187 -14.00 3.08 22.53
CA ARG A 187 -15.30 2.52 22.90
C ARG A 187 -16.33 3.63 22.79
#